data_AF-A0A2M8DMQ5-F1
#
_entry.id   AF-A0A2M8DMQ5-F1
#
_cell.length_a   1.000
_cell.length_b   1.000
_cell.length_c   1.000
_cell.angle_alpha   90.00
_cell.angle_beta   90.00
_cell.angle_gamma   90.00
#
_symmetry.space_group_name_H-M   'P 1'
#
loop_
_entity.id
_entity.type
_entity.pdbx_description
1 polymer ?
#
loop_
_entity_poly.entity_id
_entity_poly.type
_entity_poly.pdbx_seq_one_letter_code
_entity_poly.pdbx_strand_id
1 'polypeptide(L)'
;MKVQRLRLFILAIVALMVGGCAAAQIALEHKDLVVQTQMSETVFLEPVSPEKKSIWIEVKNTSDKSIELSNLQGLIAQRGYQINSNPSKVPYRLQVNILSVGMCSPSALNQSIYAGWGGAMTGGLAGAAIGIESDKPFTGGVIGGLIGGATELIAGSLVKNVTYGIITDVQISENKAGNWKIYRTRVASSANKVNLTFEEALPAIINGLEKSLAGIF
;
A
#
# COMPACT_ATOMS: atom_id res chain seq x y z
N MET A 1 -30.96 34.31 -35.90
CA MET A 1 -30.88 34.33 -34.42
C MET A 1 -31.38 33.06 -33.73
N LYS A 2 -32.57 32.49 -34.07
CA LYS A 2 -33.08 31.25 -33.42
C LYS A 2 -32.18 30.01 -33.59
N VAL A 3 -31.63 29.79 -34.78
CA VAL A 3 -30.79 28.61 -35.09
C VAL A 3 -29.43 28.66 -34.37
N GLN A 4 -28.85 29.85 -34.18
CA GLN A 4 -27.60 30.02 -33.42
C GLN A 4 -27.79 29.76 -31.92
N ARG A 5 -28.92 30.20 -31.33
CA ARG A 5 -29.25 29.90 -29.93
C ARG A 5 -29.49 28.40 -29.70
N LEU A 6 -30.14 27.73 -30.65
CA LEU A 6 -30.34 26.27 -30.60
C LEU A 6 -29.01 25.50 -30.67
N ARG A 7 -28.09 25.91 -31.56
CA ARG A 7 -26.75 25.31 -31.66
C ARG A 7 -25.93 25.50 -30.37
N LEU A 8 -25.98 26.68 -29.77
CA LEU A 8 -25.30 26.95 -28.50
C LEU A 8 -25.87 26.11 -27.36
N PHE A 9 -27.18 25.88 -27.34
CA PHE A 9 -27.85 25.03 -26.36
C PHE A 9 -27.47 23.54 -26.51
N ILE A 10 -27.42 23.04 -27.74
CA ILE A 10 -26.98 21.65 -28.02
C ILE A 10 -25.51 21.49 -27.63
N LEU A 11 -24.65 22.46 -27.94
CA LEU A 11 -23.23 22.42 -27.56
C LEU A 11 -23.05 22.38 -26.04
N ALA A 12 -23.86 23.14 -25.29
CA ALA A 12 -23.84 23.13 -23.83
C ALA A 12 -24.32 21.79 -23.24
N ILE A 13 -25.36 21.18 -23.80
CA ILE A 13 -25.85 19.87 -23.36
C ILE A 13 -24.81 18.78 -23.63
N VAL A 14 -24.18 18.79 -24.81
CA VAL A 14 -23.10 17.85 -25.14
C VAL A 14 -21.90 18.04 -24.21
N ALA A 15 -21.52 19.29 -23.91
CA ALA A 15 -20.44 19.57 -22.96
C ALA A 15 -20.75 19.06 -21.54
N LEU A 16 -22.00 19.18 -21.08
CA LEU A 16 -22.42 18.60 -19.78
C LEU A 16 -22.41 17.07 -19.79
N MET A 17 -22.81 16.43 -20.89
CA MET A 17 -22.87 14.97 -20.98
C MET A 17 -21.49 14.32 -21.04
N VAL A 18 -20.52 14.93 -21.73
CA VAL A 18 -19.16 14.37 -21.84
C VAL A 18 -18.43 14.37 -20.49
N GLY A 19 -18.65 15.37 -19.64
CA GLY A 19 -18.05 15.42 -18.29
C GLY A 19 -18.59 14.35 -17.32
N GLY A 20 -19.87 13.97 -17.45
CA GLY A 20 -20.51 12.98 -16.58
C GLY A 20 -20.04 11.54 -16.82
N CYS A 21 -19.70 11.18 -18.06
CA CYS A 21 -19.29 9.81 -18.41
C CYS A 21 -17.97 9.39 -17.76
N ALA A 22 -16.98 10.28 -17.68
CA ALA A 22 -15.67 9.97 -17.10
C ALA A 22 -15.75 9.68 -15.60
N ALA A 23 -16.50 10.49 -14.84
CA ALA A 23 -16.69 10.28 -13.41
C ALA A 23 -17.52 9.02 -13.12
N ALA A 24 -18.56 8.76 -13.93
CA ALA A 24 -19.36 7.54 -13.82
C ALA A 24 -18.52 6.28 -14.11
N GLN A 25 -17.62 6.33 -15.09
CA GLN A 25 -16.73 5.20 -15.42
C GLN A 25 -15.81 4.87 -14.24
N ILE A 26 -15.18 5.87 -13.61
CA ILE A 26 -14.30 5.67 -12.46
C ILE A 26 -15.09 5.16 -11.24
N ALA A 27 -16.29 5.71 -11.02
CA ALA A 27 -17.17 5.26 -9.95
C ALA A 27 -17.55 3.77 -10.09
N LEU A 28 -17.64 3.26 -11.32
CA LEU A 28 -17.93 1.86 -11.61
C LEU A 28 -16.66 0.99 -11.55
N GLU A 29 -15.54 1.43 -12.12
CA GLU A 29 -14.29 0.67 -12.20
C GLU A 29 -13.65 0.45 -10.83
N HIS A 30 -13.70 1.45 -9.95
CA HIS A 30 -13.06 1.43 -8.63
C HIS A 30 -14.08 1.42 -7.48
N LYS A 31 -15.31 0.94 -7.75
CA LYS A 31 -16.40 0.87 -6.77
C LYS A 31 -16.05 0.01 -5.56
N ASP A 32 -15.38 -1.11 -5.82
CA ASP A 32 -15.08 -2.14 -4.83
C ASP A 32 -13.64 -1.99 -4.32
N LEU A 33 -13.42 -2.44 -3.09
CA LEU A 33 -12.11 -2.37 -2.46
C LEU A 33 -11.17 -3.40 -3.07
N VAL A 34 -10.11 -2.94 -3.72
CA VAL A 34 -9.07 -3.80 -4.29
C VAL A 34 -7.83 -3.72 -3.41
N VAL A 35 -7.39 -4.87 -2.89
CA VAL A 35 -6.17 -5.00 -2.08
C VAL A 35 -5.09 -5.67 -2.90
N GLN A 36 -3.88 -5.11 -2.89
CA GLN A 36 -2.72 -5.69 -3.55
C GLN A 36 -1.54 -5.71 -2.59
N THR A 37 -0.80 -6.81 -2.57
CA THR A 37 0.42 -6.94 -1.77
C THR A 37 1.54 -7.47 -2.65
N GLN A 38 2.70 -6.83 -2.56
CA GLN A 38 3.86 -7.14 -3.38
C GLN A 38 5.12 -7.18 -2.52
N MET A 39 6.11 -7.93 -2.98
CA MET A 39 7.38 -8.16 -2.29
C MET A 39 8.53 -7.88 -3.26
N SER A 40 9.57 -7.19 -2.81
CA SER A 40 10.71 -6.82 -3.65
C SER A 40 11.51 -8.03 -4.11
N GLU A 41 11.69 -8.99 -3.20
CA GLU A 41 12.47 -10.20 -3.39
C GLU A 41 11.74 -11.39 -2.77
N THR A 42 11.63 -12.49 -3.49
CA THR A 42 11.03 -13.72 -2.94
C THR A 42 12.00 -14.36 -1.95
N VAL A 43 11.50 -14.74 -0.78
CA VAL A 43 12.29 -15.44 0.24
C VAL A 43 11.90 -16.92 0.25
N PHE A 44 12.87 -17.78 -0.04
CA PHE A 44 12.72 -19.23 0.08
C PHE A 44 13.49 -19.71 1.31
N LEU A 45 12.75 -20.13 2.34
CA LEU A 45 13.31 -20.78 3.51
C LEU A 45 13.55 -22.26 3.21
N GLU A 46 14.58 -22.84 3.83
CA GLU A 46 14.82 -24.26 3.66
C GLU A 46 13.78 -25.06 4.46
N PRO A 47 13.19 -26.12 3.88
CA PRO A 47 12.30 -27.00 4.63
C PRO A 47 13.02 -27.66 5.80
N VAL A 48 12.40 -27.63 6.99
CA VAL A 48 12.92 -28.28 8.20
C VAL A 48 11.89 -29.22 8.81
N SER A 49 12.35 -30.13 9.67
CA SER A 49 11.45 -30.96 10.47
C SER A 49 10.55 -30.09 11.37
N PRO A 50 9.33 -30.54 11.70
CA PRO A 50 8.39 -29.77 12.53
C PRO A 50 8.98 -29.30 13.86
N GLU A 51 9.86 -30.11 14.47
CA GLU A 51 10.56 -29.79 15.73
C GLU A 51 11.45 -28.54 15.64
N LYS A 52 11.89 -28.18 14.42
CA LYS A 52 12.71 -27.00 14.14
C LYS A 52 11.89 -25.82 13.63
N LYS A 53 10.56 -25.93 13.52
CA LYS A 53 9.69 -24.80 13.19
C LYS A 53 9.45 -23.93 14.42
N SER A 54 10.50 -23.25 14.91
CA SER A 54 10.37 -22.24 15.97
C SER A 54 10.89 -20.89 15.50
N ILE A 55 10.16 -19.84 15.86
CA ILE A 55 10.38 -18.49 15.36
C ILE A 55 10.27 -17.47 16.49
N TRP A 56 11.13 -16.47 16.44
CA TRP A 56 10.99 -15.23 17.22
C TRP A 56 10.57 -14.10 16.29
N ILE A 57 9.59 -13.31 16.71
CA ILE A 57 8.99 -12.25 15.90
C ILE A 57 9.17 -10.93 16.62
N GLU A 58 9.70 -9.93 15.92
CA GLU A 58 9.77 -8.54 16.37
C GLU A 58 9.13 -7.64 15.31
N VAL A 59 8.13 -6.87 15.74
CA VAL A 59 7.49 -5.85 14.90
C VAL A 59 7.85 -4.50 15.48
N LYS A 60 8.47 -3.67 14.65
CA LYS A 60 8.80 -2.27 14.91
C LYS A 60 7.94 -1.40 14.01
N ASN A 61 7.64 -0.21 14.51
CA ASN A 61 6.94 0.80 13.76
C ASN A 61 7.71 2.11 13.87
N THR A 62 8.28 2.53 12.76
CA THR A 62 9.00 3.81 12.60
C THR A 62 8.20 4.84 11.81
N SER A 63 6.94 4.51 11.48
CA SER A 63 6.02 5.46 10.84
C SER A 63 5.47 6.47 11.84
N ASP A 64 4.78 7.49 11.32
CA ASP A 64 4.08 8.50 12.10
C ASP A 64 2.68 8.05 12.57
N LYS A 65 2.28 6.79 12.32
CA LYS A 65 0.97 6.24 12.68
C LYS A 65 1.07 5.09 13.67
N SER A 66 0.06 4.93 14.51
CA SER A 66 -0.09 3.76 15.38
C SER A 66 -0.63 2.58 14.58
N ILE A 67 0.24 1.65 14.20
CA ILE A 67 -0.10 0.43 13.45
C ILE A 67 0.42 -0.77 14.22
N GLU A 68 -0.44 -1.79 14.34
CA GLU A 68 -0.12 -3.08 14.94
C GLU A 68 -0.42 -4.22 13.97
N LEU A 69 0.38 -5.29 14.03
CA LEU A 69 0.21 -6.50 13.24
C LEU A 69 -0.27 -7.65 14.16
N SER A 70 -1.45 -7.48 14.74
CA SER A 70 -1.97 -8.31 15.83
C SER A 70 -2.25 -9.76 15.40
N ASN A 71 -2.58 -10.03 14.14
CA ASN A 71 -2.87 -11.39 13.65
C ASN A 71 -1.65 -12.11 13.09
N LEU A 72 -0.55 -11.40 12.82
CA LEU A 72 0.66 -11.97 12.23
C LEU A 72 1.14 -13.23 12.97
N GLN A 73 1.17 -13.17 14.29
CA GLN A 73 1.54 -14.30 15.15
C GLN A 73 0.60 -15.50 14.95
N GLY A 74 -0.72 -15.27 14.97
CA GLY A 74 -1.71 -16.32 14.75
C GLY A 74 -1.60 -16.96 13.37
N LEU A 75 -1.38 -16.17 12.32
CA LEU A 75 -1.23 -16.65 10.94
C LEU A 75 0.05 -17.48 10.73
N ILE A 76 1.13 -17.13 11.42
CA ILE A 76 2.38 -17.91 11.40
C ILE A 76 2.22 -19.20 12.20
N ALA A 77 1.55 -19.14 13.36
CA ALA A 77 1.26 -20.33 14.18
C ALA A 77 0.38 -21.34 13.43
N GLN A 78 -0.61 -20.88 12.66
CA GLN A 78 -1.45 -21.73 11.80
C GLN A 78 -0.64 -22.50 10.73
N ARG A 79 0.57 -22.06 10.40
CA ARG A 79 1.49 -22.75 9.47
C ARG A 79 2.46 -23.71 10.17
N GLY A 80 2.26 -23.93 11.46
CA GLY A 80 2.99 -24.90 12.27
C GLY A 80 4.28 -24.36 12.90
N TYR A 81 4.46 -23.04 12.96
CA TYR A 81 5.59 -22.42 13.65
C TYR A 81 5.26 -22.11 15.11
N GLN A 82 6.16 -22.50 16.01
CA GLN A 82 6.07 -22.21 17.42
C GLN A 82 6.75 -20.87 17.73
N ILE A 83 5.96 -19.93 18.24
CA ILE A 83 6.46 -18.60 18.61
C ILE A 83 7.18 -18.70 19.96
N ASN A 84 8.42 -18.24 20.01
CA ASN A 84 9.25 -18.22 21.21
C ASN A 84 9.73 -16.80 21.50
N SER A 85 9.77 -16.42 22.78
CA SER A 85 10.21 -15.09 23.21
C SER A 85 11.74 -14.90 23.19
N ASN A 86 12.52 -15.99 23.14
CA ASN A 86 13.98 -15.91 23.17
C ASN A 86 14.59 -16.05 21.76
N PRO A 87 15.16 -14.96 21.19
CA PRO A 87 15.74 -14.99 19.84
C PRO A 87 16.97 -15.89 19.71
N SER A 88 17.68 -16.19 20.81
CA SER A 88 18.92 -16.99 20.78
C SER A 88 18.67 -18.49 20.67
N LYS A 89 17.44 -18.95 20.90
CA LYS A 89 17.10 -20.40 20.95
C LYS A 89 16.24 -20.86 19.78
N VAL A 90 16.00 -20.00 18.80
CA VAL A 90 15.15 -20.30 17.65
C VAL A 90 15.95 -20.31 16.35
N PRO A 91 15.64 -21.22 15.41
CA PRO A 91 16.26 -21.23 14.09
C PRO A 91 15.77 -20.08 13.20
N TYR A 92 14.57 -19.55 13.42
CA TYR A 92 14.04 -18.46 12.61
C TYR A 92 13.84 -17.18 13.42
N ARG A 93 14.24 -16.04 12.85
CA ARG A 93 13.92 -14.71 13.37
C ARG A 93 13.25 -13.90 12.28
N LEU A 94 12.09 -13.34 12.58
CA LEU A 94 11.38 -12.40 11.72
C LEU A 94 11.40 -11.03 12.37
N GLN A 95 12.03 -10.07 11.70
CA GLN A 95 12.04 -8.68 12.10
C GLN A 95 11.32 -7.86 11.03
N VAL A 96 10.29 -7.15 11.46
CA VAL A 96 9.41 -6.36 10.60
C VAL A 96 9.51 -4.92 11.06
N ASN A 97 9.75 -3.99 10.15
CA ASN A 97 9.73 -2.57 10.44
C ASN A 97 8.77 -1.83 9.50
N ILE A 98 7.68 -1.32 10.05
CA ILE A 98 6.74 -0.47 9.32
C ILE A 98 7.40 0.89 9.12
N LEU A 99 7.69 1.22 7.86
CA LEU A 99 8.39 2.45 7.49
C LEU A 99 7.42 3.61 7.33
N SER A 100 6.35 3.41 6.57
CA SER A 100 5.35 4.43 6.34
C SER A 100 4.02 3.82 5.95
N VAL A 101 2.97 4.60 6.20
CA VAL A 101 1.60 4.32 5.77
C VAL A 101 0.98 5.64 5.32
N GLY A 102 0.21 5.64 4.24
CA GLY A 102 -0.38 6.88 3.76
C GLY A 102 -1.01 6.75 2.38
N MET A 103 -1.49 7.88 1.87
CA MET A 103 -1.92 7.97 0.48
C MET A 103 -0.71 7.86 -0.45
N CYS A 104 -0.89 7.20 -1.60
CA CYS A 104 0.13 7.14 -2.65
C CYS A 104 -0.50 6.93 -4.03
N SER A 105 0.27 7.18 -5.09
CA SER A 105 -0.04 6.60 -6.40
C SER A 105 0.42 5.13 -6.45
N PRO A 106 -0.24 4.26 -7.23
CA PRO A 106 0.22 2.89 -7.45
C PRO A 106 1.64 2.81 -8.01
N SER A 107 2.02 3.76 -8.87
CA SER A 107 3.37 3.87 -9.45
C SER A 107 4.44 4.19 -8.41
N ALA A 108 4.17 5.15 -7.51
CA ALA A 108 5.09 5.49 -6.42
C ALA A 108 5.25 4.33 -5.43
N LEU A 109 4.17 3.60 -5.15
CA LEU A 109 4.24 2.39 -4.34
C LEU A 109 5.10 1.32 -5.01
N ASN A 110 4.89 1.03 -6.29
CA ASN A 110 5.70 0.06 -7.03
C ASN A 110 7.19 0.47 -7.05
N GLN A 111 7.49 1.75 -7.27
CA GLN A 111 8.87 2.24 -7.22
C GLN A 111 9.49 2.09 -5.83
N SER A 112 8.71 2.30 -4.76
CA SER A 112 9.19 2.21 -3.38
C SER A 112 9.59 0.80 -2.96
N ILE A 113 9.00 -0.24 -3.58
CA ILE A 113 9.37 -1.64 -3.38
C ILE A 113 10.80 -1.90 -3.86
N TYR A 114 11.21 -1.24 -4.97
CA TYR A 114 12.55 -1.39 -5.56
C TYR A 114 13.55 -0.32 -5.11
N ALA A 115 13.10 0.74 -4.43
CA ALA A 115 13.99 1.62 -3.69
C ALA A 115 14.60 0.78 -2.56
N GLY A 116 15.88 0.43 -2.65
CA GLY A 116 16.51 -0.61 -1.81
C GLY A 116 16.23 -0.52 -0.30
N TRP A 117 16.46 -1.64 0.41
CA TRP A 117 16.24 -1.78 1.86
C TRP A 117 16.93 -0.65 2.65
N GLY A 118 16.18 0.05 3.51
CA GLY A 118 16.66 1.23 4.24
C GLY A 118 16.97 2.48 3.38
N GLY A 119 16.71 2.45 2.07
CA GLY A 119 16.92 3.59 1.17
C GLY A 119 15.90 4.71 1.37
N ALA A 120 16.32 5.94 1.06
CA ALA A 120 15.42 7.09 1.07
C ALA A 120 14.27 6.83 0.08
N MET A 121 13.04 6.78 0.59
CA MET A 121 11.86 6.66 -0.26
C MET A 121 11.55 8.01 -0.88
N THR A 122 12.29 8.36 -1.92
CA THR A 122 12.11 9.61 -2.66
C THR A 122 10.76 9.56 -3.38
N GLY A 123 9.70 10.10 -2.76
CA GLY A 123 8.34 10.16 -3.30
C GLY A 123 7.38 9.03 -2.90
N GLY A 124 7.77 8.11 -1.99
CA GLY A 124 6.93 7.00 -1.53
C GLY A 124 6.10 7.34 -0.28
N LEU A 125 4.81 6.94 -0.28
CA LEU A 125 3.81 7.12 0.80
C LEU A 125 3.82 8.48 1.53
N ALA A 126 4.26 9.54 0.84
CA ALA A 126 4.17 10.89 1.35
C ALA A 126 2.70 11.29 1.35
N GLY A 127 2.14 11.46 2.54
CA GLY A 127 0.78 11.96 2.72
C GLY A 127 0.58 13.15 1.80
N ALA A 128 -0.35 12.98 0.85
CA ALA A 128 -0.89 14.11 0.14
C ALA A 128 -1.43 15.04 1.23
N ALA A 129 -0.68 16.10 1.55
CA ALA A 129 -1.29 17.32 1.98
C ALA A 129 -2.21 17.67 0.80
N ILE A 130 -3.45 17.19 0.87
CA ILE A 130 -4.49 17.71 0.01
C ILE A 130 -4.57 19.17 0.43
N GLY A 131 -3.95 20.03 -0.37
CA GLY A 131 -4.10 21.47 -0.26
C GLY A 131 -5.57 21.80 -0.48
N ILE A 132 -6.36 21.69 0.57
CA ILE A 132 -7.64 22.37 0.74
C ILE A 132 -7.49 23.32 1.94
N GLU A 133 -6.40 24.07 1.96
CA GLU A 133 -6.28 25.22 2.83
C GLU A 133 -5.37 26.27 2.18
N SER A 134 -5.84 26.82 1.06
CA SER A 134 -5.39 28.11 0.52
C SER A 134 -6.35 28.53 -0.59
N ASP A 135 -6.93 29.72 -0.48
CA ASP A 135 -7.73 30.45 -1.48
C ASP A 135 -6.96 30.78 -2.78
N LYS A 136 -6.16 29.85 -3.31
CA LYS A 136 -5.34 30.06 -4.51
C LYS A 136 -5.49 28.88 -5.46
N PRO A 137 -5.86 29.12 -6.73
CA PRO A 137 -5.92 28.08 -7.73
C PRO A 137 -4.51 27.58 -8.02
N PHE A 138 -4.30 26.30 -7.74
CA PHE A 138 -3.32 25.42 -8.37
C PHE A 138 -1.91 25.99 -8.56
N THR A 139 -1.06 25.85 -7.54
CA THR A 139 0.40 25.99 -7.69
C THR A 139 1.07 25.11 -6.64
N GLY A 140 1.25 23.82 -6.96
CA GLY A 140 1.86 22.87 -6.04
C GLY A 140 2.26 21.57 -6.72
N GLY A 141 3.45 21.57 -7.32
CA GLY A 141 4.31 20.40 -7.51
C GLY A 141 3.73 19.20 -8.25
N VAL A 142 3.90 19.16 -9.58
CA VAL A 142 3.95 17.90 -10.34
C VAL A 142 5.22 17.17 -9.93
N ILE A 143 5.12 16.14 -9.09
CA ILE A 143 6.25 15.25 -8.76
C ILE A 143 5.75 13.79 -8.79
N GLY A 144 6.26 13.02 -9.74
CA GLY A 144 6.05 11.57 -9.86
C GLY A 144 5.04 11.17 -10.94
N GLY A 145 5.37 11.42 -12.21
CA GLY A 145 4.53 11.07 -13.36
C GLY A 145 4.14 9.59 -13.39
N LEU A 146 2.88 9.34 -13.06
CA LEU A 146 1.91 8.37 -13.59
C LEU A 146 0.84 8.16 -12.50
N ILE A 147 0.04 9.20 -12.27
CA ILE A 147 -1.39 8.97 -12.06
C ILE A 147 -1.90 8.72 -13.48
N GLY A 148 -2.30 7.47 -13.76
CA GLY A 148 -2.85 7.09 -15.07
C GLY A 148 -3.82 8.15 -15.57
N GLY A 149 -3.58 8.63 -16.78
CA GLY A 149 -4.06 9.93 -17.25
C GLY A 149 -5.55 10.19 -17.01
N ALA A 150 -5.83 11.46 -16.68
CA ALA A 150 -7.11 12.18 -16.76
C ALA A 150 -7.93 12.44 -15.50
N THR A 151 -7.46 12.22 -14.25
CA THR A 151 -8.25 12.65 -13.08
C THR A 151 -7.44 13.14 -11.88
N GLU A 152 -7.07 14.42 -11.82
CA GLU A 152 -6.91 15.11 -10.52
C GLU A 152 -6.71 16.62 -10.64
N LEU A 153 -7.53 17.24 -11.47
CA LEU A 153 -7.67 18.69 -11.51
C LEU A 153 -9.14 19.07 -11.67
N ILE A 154 -9.98 18.59 -10.75
CA ILE A 154 -11.35 19.10 -10.62
C ILE A 154 -11.63 19.32 -9.16
N ALA A 155 -11.43 20.57 -8.72
CA ALA A 155 -12.21 21.11 -7.62
C ALA A 155 -13.70 20.90 -7.97
N GLY A 156 -14.36 19.93 -7.34
CA GLY A 156 -15.79 19.65 -7.54
C GLY A 156 -16.22 18.19 -7.76
N SER A 157 -15.32 17.21 -7.93
CA SER A 157 -15.75 15.81 -8.09
C SER A 157 -16.07 15.13 -6.74
N LEU A 158 -17.32 14.67 -6.56
CA LEU A 158 -17.76 13.83 -5.44
C LEU A 158 -17.19 12.40 -5.49
N VAL A 159 -16.49 12.03 -6.57
CA VAL A 159 -15.94 10.69 -6.83
C VAL A 159 -14.44 10.84 -7.05
N LYS A 160 -13.64 10.35 -6.11
CA LYS A 160 -12.17 10.37 -6.17
C LYS A 160 -11.64 8.94 -6.07
N ASN A 161 -10.76 8.53 -6.97
CA ASN A 161 -10.09 7.24 -6.86
C ASN A 161 -8.93 7.35 -5.87
N VAL A 162 -9.03 6.74 -4.70
CA VAL A 162 -8.05 6.93 -3.62
C VAL A 162 -7.31 5.61 -3.37
N THR A 163 -5.98 5.71 -3.28
CA THR A 163 -5.12 4.57 -2.91
C THR A 163 -4.35 4.90 -1.64
N TYR A 164 -4.44 4.00 -0.67
CA TYR A 164 -3.56 3.99 0.49
C TYR A 164 -2.61 2.81 0.39
N GLY A 165 -1.41 2.96 0.95
CA GLY A 165 -0.45 1.88 1.06
C GLY A 165 0.29 1.87 2.39
N ILE A 166 0.93 0.75 2.67
CA ILE A 166 1.90 0.56 3.74
C ILE A 166 3.18 0.01 3.12
N ILE A 167 4.33 0.49 3.58
CA ILE A 167 5.64 -0.04 3.19
C ILE A 167 6.34 -0.55 4.44
N THR A 168 6.83 -1.78 4.34
CA THR A 168 7.41 -2.51 5.46
C THR A 168 8.70 -3.18 5.03
N ASP A 169 9.77 -2.91 5.77
CA ASP A 169 11.03 -3.62 5.62
C ASP A 169 11.00 -4.90 6.46
N VAL A 170 11.43 -6.01 5.86
CA VAL A 170 11.40 -7.34 6.46
C VAL A 170 12.80 -7.92 6.42
N GLN A 171 13.30 -8.33 7.57
CA GLN A 171 14.52 -9.12 7.70
C GLN A 171 14.17 -10.48 8.29
N ILE A 172 14.59 -11.54 7.61
CA ILE A 172 14.44 -12.91 8.08
C ILE A 172 15.82 -13.51 8.25
N SER A 173 16.08 -14.07 9.43
CA SER A 173 17.32 -14.77 9.72
C SER A 173 17.02 -16.24 9.97
N GLU A 174 17.65 -17.11 9.20
CA GLU A 174 17.59 -18.57 9.35
C GLU A 174 18.93 -19.08 9.88
N ASN A 175 18.92 -19.83 10.98
CA ASN A 175 20.08 -20.54 11.49
C ASN A 175 20.04 -22.01 11.06
N LYS A 176 21.08 -22.42 10.33
CA LYS A 176 21.33 -23.81 10.01
C LYS A 176 22.64 -24.25 10.65
N ALA A 177 22.51 -25.04 11.73
CA ALA A 177 23.65 -25.66 12.41
C ALA A 177 24.80 -24.67 12.74
N GLY A 178 24.45 -23.45 13.16
CA GLY A 178 25.42 -22.40 13.51
C GLY A 178 25.66 -21.36 12.42
N ASN A 179 25.26 -21.61 11.17
CA ASN A 179 25.39 -20.66 10.08
C ASN A 179 24.10 -19.86 9.89
N TRP A 180 24.20 -18.53 10.01
CA TRP A 180 23.08 -17.63 9.78
C TRP A 180 23.01 -17.18 8.32
N LYS A 181 21.86 -17.40 7.70
CA LYS A 181 21.48 -16.77 6.43
C LYS A 181 20.51 -15.64 6.74
N ILE A 182 20.75 -14.47 6.14
CA ILE A 182 19.92 -13.28 6.32
C ILE A 182 19.30 -12.93 4.98
N TYR A 183 17.97 -12.89 4.96
CA TYR A 183 17.17 -12.44 3.84
C TYR A 183 16.60 -11.07 4.17
N ARG A 184 16.61 -10.16 3.20
CA ARG A 184 16.02 -8.83 3.32
C ARG A 184 15.10 -8.61 2.15
N THR A 185 13.90 -8.18 2.44
CA THR A 185 12.90 -7.88 1.42
C THR A 185 12.04 -6.73 1.90
N ARG A 186 11.41 -6.04 0.97
CA ARG A 186 10.40 -5.02 1.27
C ARG A 186 9.05 -5.55 0.84
N VAL A 187 8.07 -5.44 1.72
CA VAL A 187 6.69 -5.77 1.45
C VAL A 187 5.88 -4.49 1.45
N ALA A 188 5.12 -4.27 0.37
CA ALA A 188 4.17 -3.18 0.29
C ALA A 188 2.77 -3.74 0.08
N SER A 189 1.80 -3.22 0.82
CA SER A 189 0.40 -3.55 0.64
C SER A 189 -0.41 -2.28 0.41
N SER A 190 -1.39 -2.32 -0.47
CA SER A 190 -2.26 -1.19 -0.78
C SER A 190 -3.71 -1.59 -0.86
N ALA A 191 -4.57 -0.59 -0.66
CA ALA A 191 -5.99 -0.67 -0.90
C ALA A 191 -6.41 0.51 -1.77
N ASN A 192 -7.24 0.22 -2.78
CA ASN A 192 -7.73 1.17 -3.74
C ASN A 192 -9.26 1.08 -3.85
N LYS A 193 -9.93 2.23 -3.79
CA LYS A 193 -11.38 2.36 -3.96
C LYS A 193 -11.77 3.83 -4.18
N VAL A 194 -12.92 4.04 -4.81
CA VAL A 194 -13.59 5.34 -4.87
C VAL A 194 -13.93 5.85 -3.47
N ASN A 195 -13.54 7.09 -3.18
CA ASN A 195 -13.77 7.81 -1.93
C ASN A 195 -13.29 7.03 -0.69
N LEU A 196 -12.23 6.23 -0.86
CA LEU A 196 -11.65 5.45 0.23
C LEU A 196 -11.16 6.39 1.33
N THR A 197 -11.47 6.07 2.58
CA THR A 197 -10.88 6.73 3.74
C THR A 197 -9.74 5.90 4.32
N PHE A 198 -8.90 6.52 5.14
CA PHE A 198 -7.77 5.83 5.75
C PHE A 198 -8.24 4.72 6.70
N GLU A 199 -9.30 4.98 7.46
CA GLU A 199 -9.89 4.06 8.44
C GLU A 199 -10.48 2.82 7.77
N GLU A 200 -11.06 2.98 6.57
CA GLU A 200 -11.56 1.86 5.76
C GLU A 200 -10.39 1.07 5.13
N ALA A 201 -9.36 1.75 4.65
CA ALA A 201 -8.22 1.13 3.96
C ALA A 201 -7.32 0.33 4.91
N LEU A 202 -7.06 0.87 6.10
CA LEU A 202 -6.07 0.34 7.05
C LEU A 202 -6.26 -1.14 7.38
N PRO A 203 -7.44 -1.63 7.80
CA PRO A 203 -7.61 -3.05 8.12
C PRO A 203 -7.36 -3.97 6.92
N ALA A 204 -7.74 -3.53 5.71
CA ALA A 204 -7.54 -4.31 4.49
C ALA A 204 -6.06 -4.39 4.11
N ILE A 205 -5.34 -3.27 4.24
CA ILE A 205 -3.90 -3.17 4.00
C ILE A 205 -3.12 -4.03 5.00
N ILE A 206 -3.44 -3.93 6.30
CA ILE A 206 -2.82 -4.74 7.35
C ILE A 206 -3.08 -6.22 7.09
N ASN A 207 -4.32 -6.61 6.76
CA ASN A 207 -4.64 -8.02 6.49
C ASN A 207 -3.85 -8.59 5.31
N GLY A 208 -3.71 -7.82 4.22
CA GLY A 208 -2.88 -8.21 3.07
C GLY A 208 -1.42 -8.38 3.45
N LEU A 209 -0.86 -7.41 4.19
CA LEU A 209 0.51 -7.46 4.70
C LEU A 209 0.74 -8.69 5.60
N GLU A 210 -0.10 -8.91 6.61
CA GLU A 210 0.04 -10.03 7.56
C GLU A 210 -0.05 -11.39 6.85
N LYS A 211 -0.97 -11.54 5.88
CA LYS A 211 -1.09 -12.76 5.07
C LYS A 211 0.16 -13.01 4.23
N SER A 212 0.71 -11.95 3.62
CA SER A 212 1.92 -12.04 2.82
C SER A 212 3.14 -12.40 3.67
N LEU A 213 3.32 -11.75 4.83
CA LEU A 213 4.42 -12.04 5.75
C LEU A 213 4.34 -13.47 6.29
N ALA A 214 3.15 -13.90 6.70
CA ALA A 214 2.94 -15.24 7.18
C ALA A 214 3.14 -16.29 6.08
N GLY A 215 2.89 -15.95 4.81
CA GLY A 215 3.11 -16.82 3.66
C GLY A 215 4.57 -17.10 3.31
N ILE A 216 5.52 -16.45 3.97
CA ILE A 216 6.96 -16.74 3.84
C ILE A 216 7.33 -18.04 4.59
N PHE A 217 6.55 -18.38 5.61
CA PHE A 217 6.69 -19.54 6.49
C PHE A 217 5.66 -20.61 6.12
#